data_AF-A0A7W8DS95-F1
#
_entry.id   AF-A0A7W8DS95-F1
#
_cell.length_a   1.000
_cell.length_b   1.000
_cell.length_c   1.000
_cell.angle_alpha   90.00
_cell.angle_beta   90.00
_cell.angle_gamma   90.00
#
_symmetry.space_group_name_H-M   'P 1'
#
loop_
_entity.id
_entity.type
_entity.pdbx_description
1 polymer ?
#
loop_
_entity_poly.entity_id
_entity_poly.type
_entity_poly.pdbx_seq_one_letter_code
_entity_poly.pdbx_strand_id
1 'polypeptide(L)'
;MNQTTSPTQMIPNWLTFALLTVLSWGVYGIILHKGRGLMPDGTLPGPETANASLKAFLFVGIAYFVVAVLGPVLVLWQRGTNWSFTSSGMTWSFIAGVAGALGAFTLVLALGAAAAIYKGAAPAAVMPIVFAGAPVVNTVVAMFIHPPAGGLKSLPWQFVTGIVLAACGAFMVAKYAPTNRPAAKPAGVAAKH
;
A
#
# COMPACT_ATOMS: atom_id res chain seq x y z
N MET A 1 -11.88 -24.17 -44.91
CA MET A 1 -12.59 -23.95 -43.62
C MET A 1 -11.76 -23.00 -42.79
N ASN A 2 -12.14 -21.72 -42.75
CA ASN A 2 -11.52 -20.73 -41.86
C ASN A 2 -12.00 -20.99 -40.44
N GLN A 3 -11.12 -21.47 -39.57
CA GLN A 3 -11.43 -21.48 -38.14
C GLN A 3 -11.21 -20.07 -37.59
N THR A 4 -12.31 -19.32 -37.50
CA THR A 4 -12.41 -18.15 -36.62
C THR A 4 -12.44 -18.65 -35.19
N THR A 5 -11.27 -18.80 -34.58
CA THR A 5 -11.17 -18.90 -33.13
C THR A 5 -11.57 -17.55 -32.54
N SER A 6 -12.65 -17.51 -31.75
CA SER A 6 -12.96 -16.37 -30.90
C SER A 6 -11.71 -16.02 -30.09
N PRO A 7 -11.27 -14.75 -30.03
CA PRO A 7 -10.24 -14.37 -29.08
C PRO A 7 -10.86 -14.56 -27.70
N THR A 8 -10.54 -15.65 -27.01
CA THR A 8 -10.62 -15.70 -25.55
C THR A 8 -9.98 -14.40 -25.08
N GLN A 9 -10.75 -13.52 -24.43
CA GLN A 9 -10.23 -12.26 -23.92
C GLN A 9 -9.20 -12.56 -22.82
N MET A 10 -7.98 -12.85 -23.24
CA MET A 10 -6.83 -13.00 -22.37
C MET A 10 -6.61 -11.64 -21.72
N ILE A 11 -6.72 -11.60 -20.40
CA ILE A 11 -6.42 -10.39 -19.62
C ILE A 11 -5.01 -9.92 -20.02
N PRO A 12 -4.83 -8.67 -20.48
CA PRO A 12 -3.52 -8.16 -20.86
C PRO A 12 -2.52 -8.28 -19.70
N ASN A 13 -1.29 -8.70 -19.97
CA ASN A 13 -0.28 -8.93 -18.93
C ASN A 13 -0.09 -7.75 -17.97
N TRP A 14 -0.17 -6.51 -18.47
CA TRP A 14 -0.05 -5.31 -17.63
C TRP A 14 -1.16 -5.23 -16.58
N LEU A 15 -2.38 -5.65 -16.92
CA LEU A 15 -3.53 -5.63 -16.01
C LEU A 15 -3.36 -6.69 -14.93
N THR A 16 -2.84 -7.87 -15.28
CA THR A 16 -2.47 -8.90 -14.31
C THR A 16 -1.44 -8.38 -13.29
N PHE A 17 -0.37 -7.71 -13.75
CA PHE A 17 0.63 -7.13 -12.84
C PHE A 17 0.07 -6.01 -11.96
N ALA A 18 -0.84 -5.19 -12.51
CA ALA A 18 -1.53 -4.15 -11.74
C ALA A 18 -2.41 -4.77 -10.65
N LEU A 19 -3.19 -5.81 -10.96
CA LEU A 19 -4.03 -6.51 -9.99
C LEU A 19 -3.20 -7.25 -8.92
N LEU A 20 -2.07 -7.84 -9.31
CA LEU A 20 -1.12 -8.41 -8.34
C LEU A 20 -0.57 -7.33 -7.41
N THR A 21 -0.28 -6.14 -7.93
CA THR A 21 0.13 -5.00 -7.11
C THR A 21 -0.96 -4.61 -6.10
N VAL A 22 -2.21 -4.51 -6.55
CA VAL A 22 -3.37 -4.25 -5.66
C VAL A 22 -3.49 -5.32 -4.58
N LEU A 23 -3.36 -6.60 -4.95
CA LEU A 23 -3.42 -7.70 -4.00
C LEU A 23 -2.29 -7.61 -2.97
N SER A 24 -1.04 -7.47 -3.42
CA SER A 24 0.14 -7.41 -2.55
C SER A 24 0.07 -6.23 -1.58
N TRP A 25 -0.29 -5.04 -2.06
CA TRP A 25 -0.43 -3.85 -1.22
C TRP A 25 -1.68 -3.89 -0.33
N GLY A 26 -2.77 -4.49 -0.80
CA GLY A 26 -4.00 -4.65 -0.03
C GLY A 26 -3.79 -5.51 1.22
N VAL A 27 -3.07 -6.63 1.10
CA VAL A 27 -2.74 -7.48 2.25
C VAL A 27 -1.61 -6.91 3.12
N TYR A 28 -0.70 -6.13 2.52
CA TYR A 28 0.53 -5.64 3.14
C TYR A 28 0.32 -4.98 4.51
N GLY A 29 -0.56 -4.00 4.64
CA GLY A 29 -0.72 -3.32 5.93
C GLY A 29 -1.38 -4.16 7.01
N ILE A 30 -2.15 -5.19 6.66
CA ILE A 30 -2.71 -6.15 7.63
C ILE A 30 -1.58 -7.03 8.17
N ILE A 31 -0.78 -7.63 7.28
CA ILE A 31 0.35 -8.47 7.70
C ILE A 31 1.43 -7.65 8.42
N LEU A 32 1.67 -6.41 8.00
CA LEU A 32 2.62 -5.51 8.64
C LEU A 32 2.15 -5.06 10.02
N HIS A 33 0.86 -4.74 10.17
CA HIS A 33 0.31 -4.40 11.47
C HIS A 33 0.42 -5.58 12.44
N LYS A 34 0.16 -6.81 11.96
CA LYS A 34 0.40 -8.03 12.75
C LYS A 34 1.86 -8.19 13.12
N GLY A 35 2.79 -8.12 12.15
CA GLY A 35 4.22 -8.24 12.40
C GLY A 35 4.73 -7.21 13.40
N ARG A 36 4.33 -5.95 13.26
CA ARG A 36 4.59 -4.89 14.24
C ARG A 36 3.99 -5.20 15.61
N GLY A 37 2.76 -5.69 15.67
CA GLY A 37 2.10 -6.03 16.94
C GLY A 37 2.75 -7.20 17.69
N LEU A 38 3.53 -8.02 16.99
CA LEU A 38 4.37 -9.08 17.56
C LEU A 38 5.78 -8.59 17.95
N MET A 39 6.04 -7.29 17.80
CA MET A 39 7.24 -6.61 18.29
C MET A 39 6.77 -5.64 19.40
N PRO A 40 7.25 -5.73 20.65
CA PRO A 40 8.48 -6.36 21.10
C PRO A 40 8.27 -7.77 21.64
N ASP A 41 9.36 -8.52 21.80
CA ASP A 41 9.35 -9.77 22.55
C ASP A 41 8.89 -9.48 23.99
N GLY A 42 7.69 -9.95 24.34
CA GLY A 42 7.10 -9.75 25.66
C GLY A 42 7.85 -10.44 26.79
N THR A 43 8.87 -11.25 26.49
CA THR A 43 9.75 -11.87 27.47
C THR A 43 10.97 -11.00 27.82
N LEU A 44 11.22 -9.93 27.07
CA LEU A 44 12.34 -9.01 27.30
C LEU A 44 11.88 -7.75 28.05
N PRO A 45 12.51 -7.37 29.16
CA PRO A 45 12.21 -6.11 29.86
C PRO A 45 12.73 -4.89 29.06
N GLY A 46 11.92 -3.83 28.96
CA GLY A 46 12.35 -2.53 28.40
C GLY A 46 11.28 -1.79 27.57
N PRO A 47 11.55 -0.54 27.13
CA PRO A 47 10.61 0.30 26.36
C PRO A 47 10.53 -0.11 24.87
N GLU A 48 10.71 -1.39 24.56
CA GLU A 48 10.89 -1.88 23.20
C GLU A 48 9.65 -1.75 22.32
N THR A 49 8.47 -1.53 22.93
CA THR A 49 7.20 -1.30 22.23
C THR A 49 7.25 -0.06 21.34
N ALA A 50 8.01 0.98 21.74
CA ALA A 50 8.17 2.19 20.93
C ALA A 50 8.93 1.91 19.61
N ASN A 51 9.79 0.89 19.59
CA ASN A 51 10.62 0.54 18.44
C ASN A 51 9.95 -0.46 17.49
N ALA A 52 8.75 -0.94 17.80
CA ALA A 52 8.05 -1.98 17.05
C ALA A 52 7.91 -1.67 15.55
N SER A 53 7.53 -0.43 15.20
CA SER A 53 7.40 -0.02 13.79
C SER A 53 8.74 -0.03 13.06
N LEU A 54 9.82 0.43 13.72
CA LEU A 54 11.16 0.48 13.13
C LEU A 54 11.71 -0.93 12.90
N LYS A 55 11.56 -1.82 13.89
CA LYS A 55 11.94 -3.23 13.78
C LYS A 55 11.16 -3.92 12.65
N ALA A 56 9.86 -3.68 12.54
CA ALA A 56 9.05 -4.25 11.45
C ALA A 56 9.52 -3.73 10.09
N PHE A 57 9.80 -2.43 9.99
CA PHE A 57 10.30 -1.82 8.75
C PHE A 57 11.68 -2.31 8.34
N LEU A 58 12.57 -2.62 9.30
CA LEU A 58 13.87 -3.23 8.99
C LEU A 58 13.71 -4.51 8.18
N PHE A 59 12.79 -5.39 8.58
CA PHE A 59 12.51 -6.63 7.84
C PHE A 59 11.79 -6.37 6.51
N VAL A 60 10.98 -5.32 6.41
CA VAL A 60 10.46 -4.86 5.11
C VAL A 60 11.61 -4.44 4.19
N GLY A 61 12.61 -3.72 4.70
CA GLY A 61 13.81 -3.33 3.95
C GLY A 61 14.62 -4.52 3.46
N ILE A 62 14.81 -5.55 4.29
CA ILE A 62 15.44 -6.81 3.89
C ILE A 62 14.66 -7.48 2.76
N ALA A 63 13.33 -7.56 2.89
CA ALA A 63 12.47 -8.12 1.84
C ALA A 63 12.55 -7.30 0.54
N TYR A 64 12.64 -5.97 0.62
CA TYR A 64 12.84 -5.10 -0.54
C TYR A 64 14.17 -5.36 -1.22
N PHE A 65 15.25 -5.59 -0.48
CA PHE A 65 16.52 -6.00 -1.09
C PHE A 65 16.38 -7.33 -1.85
N VAL A 66 15.78 -8.34 -1.24
CA VAL A 66 15.59 -9.65 -1.89
C VAL A 66 14.75 -9.52 -3.16
N VAL A 67 13.61 -8.83 -3.11
CA VAL A 67 12.69 -8.76 -4.25
C VAL A 67 13.15 -7.74 -5.29
N ALA A 68 13.55 -6.54 -4.88
CA ALA A 68 13.84 -5.43 -5.79
C ALA A 68 15.28 -5.42 -6.32
N VAL A 69 16.22 -6.14 -5.68
CA VAL A 69 17.58 -6.30 -6.18
C VAL A 69 17.78 -7.70 -6.77
N LEU A 70 17.62 -8.75 -5.98
CA LEU A 70 17.91 -10.11 -6.45
C LEU A 70 16.92 -10.57 -7.53
N GLY A 71 15.64 -10.20 -7.41
CA GLY A 71 14.61 -10.54 -8.39
C GLY A 71 14.92 -10.03 -9.81
N PRO A 72 15.05 -8.70 -10.03
CA PRO A 72 15.43 -8.15 -11.33
C PRO A 72 16.78 -8.66 -11.82
N VAL A 73 17.78 -8.81 -10.95
CA VAL A 73 19.10 -9.34 -11.35
C VAL A 73 18.96 -10.74 -11.96
N LEU A 74 18.23 -11.65 -11.30
CA LEU A 74 17.99 -12.99 -11.80
C LEU A 74 17.26 -12.97 -13.15
N VAL A 75 16.19 -12.18 -13.28
CA VAL A 75 15.40 -12.09 -14.51
C VAL A 75 16.21 -11.50 -15.66
N LEU A 76 16.98 -10.44 -15.42
CA LEU A 76 17.82 -9.80 -16.43
C LEU A 76 18.97 -10.71 -16.87
N TRP A 77 19.55 -11.46 -15.94
CA TRP A 77 20.58 -12.46 -16.23
C TRP A 77 20.01 -13.58 -17.12
N GLN A 78 18.85 -14.14 -16.78
CA GLN A 78 18.16 -15.15 -17.60
C GLN A 78 17.79 -14.65 -19.00
N ARG A 79 17.55 -13.35 -19.15
CA ARG A 79 17.22 -12.71 -20.43
C ARG A 79 18.46 -12.33 -21.26
N GLY A 80 19.68 -12.49 -20.74
CA GLY A 80 20.91 -12.17 -21.46
C GLY A 80 21.02 -10.70 -21.86
N THR A 81 20.52 -9.77 -21.04
CA THR A 81 20.59 -8.33 -21.34
C THR A 81 22.03 -7.82 -21.44
N ASN A 82 22.23 -6.71 -22.16
CA ASN A 82 23.52 -6.04 -22.28
C ASN A 82 23.87 -5.12 -21.09
N TRP A 83 22.99 -5.03 -20.08
CA TRP A 83 23.16 -4.19 -18.88
C TRP A 83 23.45 -2.72 -19.20
N SER A 84 22.94 -2.21 -20.32
CA SER A 84 23.05 -0.80 -20.66
C SER A 84 22.11 0.04 -19.81
N PHE A 85 22.65 1.07 -19.16
CA PHE A 85 21.89 1.99 -18.31
C PHE A 85 22.19 3.44 -18.69
N THR A 86 21.16 4.29 -18.68
CA THR A 86 21.33 5.74 -18.82
C THR A 86 21.38 6.39 -17.45
N SER A 87 22.20 7.45 -17.30
CA SER A 87 22.30 8.19 -16.02
C SER A 87 20.95 8.76 -15.57
N SER A 88 20.13 9.22 -16.53
CA SER A 88 18.78 9.72 -16.25
C SER A 88 17.85 8.61 -15.77
N GLY A 89 17.86 7.44 -16.43
CA GLY A 89 17.06 6.30 -16.04
C GLY A 89 17.41 5.78 -14.64
N MET A 90 18.70 5.71 -14.32
CA MET A 90 19.16 5.32 -12.97
C MET A 90 18.73 6.34 -11.91
N THR A 91 18.90 7.64 -12.18
CA THR A 91 18.55 8.72 -11.24
C THR A 91 17.06 8.73 -10.92
N TRP A 92 16.20 8.71 -11.95
CA TRP A 92 14.75 8.72 -11.73
C TRP A 92 14.24 7.42 -11.09
N SER A 93 14.83 6.27 -11.44
CA SER A 93 14.50 5.00 -10.79
C SER A 93 14.88 5.00 -9.32
N PHE A 94 16.04 5.57 -8.97
CA PHE A 94 16.46 5.72 -7.58
C PHE A 94 15.55 6.65 -6.79
N ILE A 95 15.20 7.82 -7.34
CA ILE A 95 14.26 8.77 -6.73
C ILE A 95 12.89 8.11 -6.50
N ALA A 96 12.39 7.36 -7.49
CA ALA A 96 11.15 6.60 -7.36
C ALA A 96 11.23 5.55 -6.25
N GLY A 97 12.37 4.83 -6.14
CA GLY A 97 12.64 3.88 -5.07
C GLY A 97 12.64 4.52 -3.68
N VAL A 98 13.28 5.69 -3.54
CA VAL A 98 13.28 6.48 -2.29
C VAL A 98 11.86 6.91 -1.93
N ALA A 99 11.08 7.42 -2.88
CA ALA A 99 9.68 7.81 -2.65
C ALA A 99 8.84 6.63 -2.16
N GLY A 100 8.99 5.45 -2.77
CA GLY A 100 8.32 4.22 -2.33
C GLY A 100 8.74 3.77 -0.93
N ALA A 101 10.04 3.79 -0.63
CA ALA A 101 10.56 3.42 0.68
C ALA A 101 10.09 4.36 1.79
N LEU A 102 10.07 5.68 1.54
CA LEU A 102 9.53 6.67 2.47
C LEU A 102 8.01 6.48 2.69
N GLY A 103 7.27 6.15 1.64
CA GLY A 103 5.85 5.80 1.75
C GLY A 103 5.63 4.59 2.66
N ALA A 104 6.39 3.51 2.47
CA ALA A 104 6.30 2.31 3.31
C ALA A 104 6.74 2.58 4.76
N PHE A 105 7.78 3.40 4.96
CA PHE A 105 8.25 3.81 6.28
C PHE A 105 7.18 4.59 7.05
N THR A 106 6.62 5.63 6.42
CA THR A 106 5.58 6.46 7.05
C THR A 106 4.28 5.67 7.26
N LEU A 107 3.94 4.72 6.40
CA LEU A 107 2.81 3.81 6.58
C LEU A 107 2.95 2.98 7.86
N VAL A 108 4.13 2.38 8.12
CA VAL A 108 4.32 1.58 9.35
C VAL A 108 4.24 2.44 10.63
N LEU A 109 4.68 3.70 10.55
CA LEU A 109 4.58 4.65 11.65
C LEU A 109 3.11 5.05 11.86
N ALA A 110 2.36 5.31 10.80
CA ALA A 110 0.93 5.60 10.84
C ALA A 110 0.14 4.43 11.44
N LEU A 111 0.43 3.18 11.05
CA LEU A 111 -0.16 1.99 11.68
C LEU A 111 0.18 1.88 13.16
N GLY A 112 1.39 2.27 13.56
CA GLY A 112 1.81 2.33 14.97
C GLY A 112 0.99 3.34 15.77
N ALA A 113 0.91 4.58 15.28
CA ALA A 113 0.14 5.66 15.91
C ALA A 113 -1.37 5.32 15.97
N ALA A 114 -1.94 4.85 14.85
CA ALA A 114 -3.33 4.44 14.77
C ALA A 114 -3.65 3.26 15.69
N ALA A 115 -2.71 2.33 15.92
CA ALA A 115 -2.91 1.22 16.85
C ALA A 115 -3.07 1.65 18.31
N ALA A 116 -2.53 2.80 18.72
CA ALA A 116 -2.76 3.31 20.06
C ALA A 116 -4.26 3.58 20.32
N ILE A 117 -4.94 4.08 19.28
CA ILE A 117 -6.35 4.52 19.30
C ILE A 117 -7.29 3.37 18.91
N TYR A 118 -7.02 2.72 17.78
CA TYR A 118 -7.90 1.74 17.13
C TYR A 118 -7.52 0.29 17.40
N LYS A 119 -6.42 0.04 18.13
CA LYS A 119 -5.89 -1.31 18.42
C LYS A 119 -5.76 -2.13 17.12
N GLY A 120 -6.31 -3.34 17.09
CA GLY A 120 -6.28 -4.23 15.92
C GLY A 120 -7.03 -3.70 14.68
N ALA A 121 -7.86 -2.65 14.83
CA ALA A 121 -8.57 -2.02 13.71
C ALA A 121 -7.76 -0.92 13.00
N ALA A 122 -6.51 -0.67 13.40
CA ALA A 122 -5.68 0.37 12.78
C ALA A 122 -5.50 0.24 11.26
N PRO A 123 -5.30 -0.96 10.67
CA PRO A 123 -5.23 -1.09 9.22
C PRO A 123 -6.50 -0.62 8.51
N ALA A 124 -7.67 -0.88 9.10
CA ALA A 124 -8.95 -0.46 8.53
C ALA A 124 -9.12 1.06 8.54
N ALA A 125 -8.49 1.78 9.47
CA ALA A 125 -8.47 3.24 9.49
C ALA A 125 -7.42 3.83 8.52
N VAL A 126 -6.23 3.24 8.45
CA VAL A 126 -5.08 3.83 7.72
C VAL A 126 -5.09 3.46 6.23
N MET A 127 -5.32 2.19 5.89
CA MET A 127 -5.11 1.68 4.53
C MET A 127 -6.02 2.33 3.49
N PRO A 128 -7.33 2.56 3.73
CA PRO A 128 -8.20 3.19 2.73
C PRO A 128 -7.77 4.62 2.39
N ILE A 129 -7.28 5.36 3.38
CA ILE A 129 -6.78 6.74 3.19
C ILE A 129 -5.58 6.72 2.23
N VAL A 130 -4.62 5.80 2.45
CA VAL A 130 -3.43 5.67 1.60
C VAL A 130 -3.81 5.24 0.18
N PHE A 131 -4.59 4.17 0.04
CA PHE A 131 -4.85 3.58 -1.29
C PHE A 131 -5.81 4.37 -2.16
N ALA A 132 -6.67 5.18 -1.57
CA ALA A 132 -7.46 6.10 -2.37
C ALA A 132 -6.78 7.46 -2.56
N GLY A 133 -5.94 7.90 -1.61
CA GLY A 133 -5.18 9.14 -1.73
C GLY A 133 -4.07 9.05 -2.78
N ALA A 134 -3.38 7.92 -2.88
CA ALA A 134 -2.26 7.74 -3.82
C ALA A 134 -2.66 7.96 -5.30
N PRO A 135 -3.78 7.41 -5.82
CA PRO A 135 -4.27 7.74 -7.14
C PRO A 135 -4.53 9.24 -7.36
N VAL A 136 -5.09 9.93 -6.36
CA VAL A 136 -5.36 11.38 -6.45
C VAL A 136 -4.05 12.17 -6.57
N VAL A 137 -3.05 11.85 -5.74
CA VAL A 137 -1.72 12.48 -5.82
C VAL A 137 -1.07 12.21 -7.18
N ASN A 138 -1.10 10.96 -7.65
CA ASN A 138 -0.56 10.58 -8.95
C ASN A 138 -1.21 11.38 -10.09
N THR A 139 -2.54 11.49 -10.07
CA THR A 139 -3.29 12.30 -11.03
C THR A 139 -2.89 13.77 -11.00
N VAL A 140 -2.80 14.38 -9.82
CA VAL A 140 -2.41 15.78 -9.67
C VAL A 140 -1.00 16.01 -10.19
N VAL A 141 -0.04 15.18 -9.78
CA VAL A 141 1.36 15.27 -10.24
C VAL A 141 1.44 15.06 -11.75
N ALA A 142 0.72 14.08 -12.30
CA ALA A 142 0.67 13.83 -13.74
C ALA A 142 0.13 15.03 -14.52
N MET A 143 -0.94 15.69 -14.04
CA MET A 143 -1.47 16.91 -14.66
C MET A 143 -0.51 18.10 -14.54
N PHE A 144 0.28 18.19 -13.48
CA PHE A 144 1.30 19.25 -13.35
C PHE A 144 2.46 19.05 -14.32
N ILE A 145 2.94 17.81 -14.46
CA ILE A 145 4.07 17.47 -15.36
C ILE A 145 3.62 17.47 -16.82
N HIS A 146 2.40 16.99 -17.08
CA HIS A 146 1.78 16.91 -18.40
C HIS A 146 0.41 17.61 -18.38
N PRO A 147 0.39 18.95 -18.54
CA PRO A 147 -0.84 19.72 -18.53
C PRO A 147 -1.85 19.20 -19.57
N PRO A 148 -3.14 19.06 -19.21
CA PRO A 148 -4.15 18.56 -20.13
C PRO A 148 -4.30 19.47 -21.34
N ALA A 149 -4.36 18.86 -22.53
CA ALA A 149 -4.60 19.58 -23.78
C ALA A 149 -5.96 20.29 -23.70
N GLY A 150 -5.97 21.62 -23.82
CA GLY A 150 -7.19 22.45 -23.65
C GLY A 150 -7.43 22.98 -22.23
N GLY A 151 -6.51 22.73 -21.30
CA GLY A 151 -6.56 23.25 -19.93
C GLY A 151 -7.54 22.49 -19.03
N LEU A 152 -7.66 22.91 -17.76
CA LEU A 152 -8.49 22.20 -16.76
C LEU A 152 -9.97 22.09 -17.14
N LYS A 153 -10.47 22.99 -18.01
CA LYS A 153 -11.86 22.98 -18.49
C LYS A 153 -12.15 21.90 -19.52
N SER A 154 -11.12 21.32 -20.16
CA SER A 154 -11.28 20.22 -21.13
C SER A 154 -11.25 18.84 -20.47
N LEU A 155 -11.05 18.78 -19.15
CA LEU A 155 -11.05 17.51 -18.43
C LEU A 155 -12.43 16.82 -18.56
N PRO A 156 -12.48 15.53 -18.94
CA PRO A 156 -13.72 14.79 -18.95
C PRO A 156 -14.35 14.83 -17.56
N TRP A 157 -15.63 15.18 -17.47
CA TRP A 157 -16.29 15.29 -16.17
C TRP A 157 -16.27 13.95 -15.41
N GLN A 158 -16.30 12.81 -16.11
CA GLN A 158 -16.18 11.47 -15.52
C GLN A 158 -14.86 11.27 -14.78
N PHE A 159 -13.76 11.85 -15.26
CA PHE A 159 -12.46 11.77 -14.62
C PHE A 159 -12.48 12.50 -13.27
N VAL A 160 -13.04 13.72 -13.26
CA VAL A 160 -13.19 14.52 -12.03
C VAL A 160 -14.13 13.82 -11.05
N THR A 161 -15.27 13.30 -11.53
CA THR A 161 -16.19 12.52 -10.71
C THR A 161 -15.52 11.28 -10.14
N GLY A 162 -14.68 10.57 -10.91
CA GLY A 162 -13.93 9.41 -10.44
C GLY A 162 -12.99 9.74 -9.28
N ILE A 163 -12.28 10.88 -9.35
CA ILE A 163 -11.42 11.36 -8.26
C ILE A 163 -12.25 11.65 -7.00
N VAL A 164 -13.38 12.34 -7.14
CA VAL A 164 -14.27 12.66 -6.03
C VAL A 164 -14.84 11.39 -5.40
N LEU A 165 -15.32 10.46 -6.22
CA LEU A 165 -15.85 9.18 -5.75
C LEU A 165 -14.78 8.33 -5.06
N ALA A 166 -13.55 8.32 -5.56
CA ALA A 166 -12.44 7.62 -4.91
C ALA A 166 -12.15 8.22 -3.53
N ALA A 167 -12.07 9.56 -3.42
CA ALA A 167 -11.85 10.26 -2.17
C ALA A 167 -13.01 10.02 -1.17
N CYS A 168 -14.25 10.10 -1.63
CA CYS A 168 -15.43 9.81 -0.81
C CYS A 168 -15.47 8.35 -0.35
N GLY A 169 -15.18 7.40 -1.25
CA GLY A 169 -15.09 5.99 -0.93
C GLY A 169 -14.02 5.70 0.13
N ALA A 170 -12.82 6.29 -0.02
CA ALA A 170 -11.76 6.23 0.98
C ALA A 170 -12.23 6.66 2.36
N PHE A 171 -12.86 7.84 2.40
CA PHE A 171 -13.33 8.45 3.61
C PHE A 171 -14.40 7.60 4.28
N MET A 172 -15.35 7.08 3.51
CA MET A 172 -16.39 6.19 4.02
C MET A 172 -15.78 4.91 4.60
N VAL A 173 -14.87 4.25 3.90
CA VAL A 173 -14.23 3.02 4.39
C VAL A 173 -13.43 3.30 5.67
N ALA A 174 -12.67 4.40 5.73
CA ALA A 174 -11.88 4.75 6.91
C ALA A 174 -12.77 5.18 8.10
N LYS A 175 -13.80 6.00 7.86
CA LYS A 175 -14.69 6.53 8.92
C LYS A 175 -15.61 5.46 9.49
N TYR A 176 -16.13 4.58 8.65
CA TYR A 176 -17.06 3.52 9.04
C TYR A 176 -16.37 2.15 9.20
N ALA A 177 -15.04 2.14 9.24
CA ALA A 177 -14.27 0.94 9.57
C ALA A 177 -14.78 0.33 10.88
N PRO A 178 -15.20 -0.94 10.89
CA PRO A 178 -15.70 -1.57 12.10
C PRO A 178 -14.59 -1.58 13.15
N THR A 179 -14.88 -1.02 14.32
CA THR A 179 -14.00 -1.19 15.47
C THR A 179 -14.19 -2.63 15.93
N ASN A 180 -13.15 -3.47 15.81
CA ASN A 180 -13.12 -4.78 16.46
C ASN A 180 -12.99 -4.62 18.00
N ARG A 181 -13.89 -3.86 18.63
CA ARG A 181 -14.07 -3.88 20.08
C ARG A 181 -14.72 -5.23 20.38
N PRO A 182 -14.13 -6.10 21.21
CA PRO A 182 -14.93 -7.12 21.88
C PRO A 182 -16.11 -6.40 22.53
N ALA A 183 -17.33 -6.88 22.30
CA ALA A 183 -18.50 -6.37 23.01
C ALA A 183 -18.14 -6.35 24.51
N ALA A 184 -18.35 -5.21 25.17
CA ALA A 184 -18.12 -5.11 26.60
C ALA A 184 -18.90 -6.25 27.26
N LYS A 185 -18.19 -7.16 27.93
CA LYS A 185 -18.80 -8.25 28.69
C LYS A 185 -19.81 -7.58 29.63
N PRO A 186 -21.09 -7.97 29.63
CA PRO A 186 -22.07 -7.38 30.55
C PRO A 186 -21.48 -7.47 31.96
N ALA A 187 -21.45 -6.34 32.67
CA ALA A 187 -20.98 -6.32 34.05
C ALA A 187 -21.75 -7.40 34.82
N GLY A 188 -21.03 -8.41 35.27
CA GLY A 188 -21.61 -9.51 36.02
C GLY A 188 -22.34 -8.92 37.21
N VAL A 189 -23.64 -9.20 37.31
CA VAL A 189 -24.44 -8.94 38.51
C VAL A 189 -23.70 -9.62 39.65
N ALA A 190 -23.17 -8.81 40.57
CA ALA A 190 -22.61 -9.30 41.82
C ALA A 190 -23.73 -10.06 42.55
N ALA A 191 -23.59 -11.38 42.65
CA ALA A 191 -24.43 -12.18 43.50
C ALA A 191 -24.18 -11.75 44.96
N LYS A 192 -25.21 -11.17 45.59
CA LYS A 192 -25.25 -10.99 47.03
C LYS A 192 -25.47 -12.37 47.66
N HIS A 193 -24.51 -12.82 48.46
CA HIS A 193 -24.74 -13.77 49.55
C HIS A 193 -24.24 -13.13 50.83
#